data_AF-A0A1Q7EGL8-F1
#
_entry.id   AF-A0A1Q7EGL8-F1
#
_cell.length_a   1.000
_cell.length_b   1.000
_cell.length_c   1.000
_cell.angle_alpha   90.00
_cell.angle_beta   90.00
_cell.angle_gamma   90.00
#
_symmetry.space_group_name_H-M   'P 1'
#
loop_
_entity.id
_entity.type
_entity.pdbx_description
1 polymer ?
#
loop_
_entity_poly.entity_id
_entity_poly.type
_entity_poly.pdbx_seq_one_letter_code
_entity_poly.pdbx_strand_id
1 'polypeptide(L)'
;MNRGLLAVALVLALASGCATRSSVRQFRADLTALRAEVAALRQAHDEQARESVRALQELRALEARVRDLGSALNAPSEAVGRLSSRVTAVEEGIKDVRADLTARPAPAAPPAPPASPPPPPAPPERPARDSAPRSGSPEATYNIAVATFRAREHGQAVLEFTDFLAKYSKHPLAASAQYWIGEAYYIQRDYRQAIVEFEKVQEHDSANGKAADALLRIGLCYVNLREPARAHQVWQRLVQEHPDSEAAVRARGLLRARRGSSRP
;
A
#
# COMPACT_ATOMS: atom_id res chain seq x y z
N MET A 1 15.48 98.20 26.16
CA MET A 1 15.78 96.80 26.53
C MET A 1 14.67 95.78 26.24
N ASN A 2 13.42 96.15 25.93
CA ASN A 2 12.32 95.16 25.79
C ASN A 2 12.25 94.37 24.48
N ARG A 3 12.93 94.80 23.41
CA ARG A 3 12.84 94.13 22.10
C ARG A 3 13.58 92.78 22.04
N GLY A 4 14.67 92.63 22.79
CA GLY A 4 15.42 91.37 22.85
C GLY A 4 14.69 90.27 23.62
N LEU A 5 13.95 90.64 24.67
CA LEU A 5 13.24 89.69 25.53
C LEU A 5 12.00 89.08 24.86
N LEU A 6 11.31 89.86 24.02
CA LEU A 6 10.20 89.39 23.18
C LEU A 6 10.65 88.42 22.08
N ALA A 7 11.82 88.66 21.47
CA ALA A 7 12.37 87.78 20.44
C ALA A 7 12.76 86.40 21.01
N VAL A 8 13.36 86.36 22.20
CA VAL A 8 13.74 85.11 22.87
C VAL A 8 12.51 84.30 23.31
N ALA A 9 11.46 84.97 23.82
CA ALA A 9 10.22 84.30 24.21
C ALA A 9 9.48 83.66 23.01
N LEU A 10 9.49 84.32 21.83
CA LEU A 10 8.87 83.79 20.61
C LEU A 10 9.58 82.53 20.09
N VAL A 11 10.92 82.52 20.15
CA VAL A 11 11.74 81.38 19.72
C VAL A 11 11.54 80.17 20.62
N LEU A 12 11.43 80.35 21.94
CA LEU A 12 11.15 79.28 22.89
C LEU A 12 9.77 78.66 22.71
N ALA A 13 8.74 79.46 22.39
CA ALA A 13 7.40 78.97 22.10
C ALA A 13 7.33 78.16 20.78
N LEU A 14 8.04 78.61 19.74
CA LEU A 14 8.13 77.91 18.45
C LEU A 14 8.92 76.60 18.55
N ALA A 15 10.00 76.58 19.34
CA ALA A 15 10.80 75.37 19.57
C ALA A 15 10.02 74.29 20.34
N SER A 16 9.29 74.70 21.38
CA SER A 16 8.42 73.80 22.17
C SER A 16 7.28 73.24 21.33
N GLY A 17 6.69 74.03 20.43
CA GLY A 17 5.65 73.58 19.50
C GLY A 17 6.12 72.54 18.47
N CYS A 18 7.40 72.52 18.11
CA CYS A 18 7.94 71.56 17.14
C CYS A 18 8.24 70.20 17.78
N ALA A 19 8.77 70.19 19.01
CA ALA A 19 9.01 68.96 19.77
C ALA A 19 7.70 68.19 20.01
N THR A 20 6.64 68.88 20.46
CA THR A 20 5.34 68.25 20.74
C THR A 20 4.64 67.78 19.46
N ARG A 21 4.75 68.52 18.35
CA ARG A 21 4.20 68.08 17.05
C ARG A 21 4.91 66.84 16.51
N SER A 22 6.22 66.72 16.72
CA SER A 22 6.98 65.53 16.35
C SER A 22 6.51 64.31 17.15
N SER A 23 6.40 64.43 18.47
CA SER A 23 5.92 63.33 19.32
C SER A 23 4.50 62.88 19.00
N VAL A 24 3.59 63.82 18.66
CA VAL A 24 2.22 63.49 18.24
C VAL A 24 2.20 62.78 16.87
N ARG A 25 3.09 63.13 15.95
CA ARG A 25 3.23 62.43 14.66
C ARG A 25 3.81 61.03 14.86
N GLN A 26 4.82 60.89 15.71
CA GLN A 26 5.42 59.61 16.10
C GLN A 26 4.34 58.68 16.70
N PHE A 27 3.59 59.17 17.67
CA PHE A 27 2.53 58.39 18.33
C PHE A 27 1.41 57.98 17.37
N ARG A 28 1.04 58.84 16.41
CA ARG A 28 0.09 58.49 15.35
C ARG A 28 0.63 57.41 14.42
N ALA A 29 1.91 57.48 14.06
CA ALA A 29 2.59 56.46 13.26
C ALA A 29 2.63 55.12 14.01
N ASP A 30 2.97 55.14 15.30
CA ASP A 30 3.00 53.95 16.15
C ASP A 30 1.61 53.33 16.29
N LEU A 31 0.56 54.13 16.50
CA LEU A 31 -0.82 53.62 16.54
C LEU A 31 -1.26 53.01 15.21
N THR A 32 -0.85 53.57 14.07
CA THR A 32 -1.14 52.97 12.76
C THR A 32 -0.39 51.67 12.55
N ALA A 33 0.88 51.59 13.00
CA ALA A 33 1.68 50.37 12.94
C ALA A 33 1.09 49.27 13.82
N LEU A 34 0.73 49.59 15.08
CA LEU A 34 0.11 48.64 16.00
C LEU A 34 -1.24 48.11 15.47
N ARG A 35 -2.05 48.97 14.85
CA ARG A 35 -3.32 48.56 14.22
C ARG A 35 -3.09 47.62 13.04
N ALA A 36 -2.07 47.89 12.22
CA ALA A 36 -1.69 47.02 11.12
C ALA A 36 -1.19 45.66 11.63
N GLU A 37 -0.38 45.65 12.68
CA GLU A 37 0.13 44.42 13.30
C GLU A 37 -0.99 43.58 13.91
N VAL A 38 -1.93 44.19 14.65
CA VAL A 38 -3.12 43.49 15.17
C VAL A 38 -4.00 42.94 14.04
N ALA A 39 -4.16 43.67 12.93
CA ALA A 39 -4.90 43.18 11.77
C ALA A 39 -4.20 41.97 11.12
N ALA A 40 -2.88 42.02 10.97
CA ALA A 40 -2.09 40.91 10.43
C ALA A 40 -2.15 39.67 11.34
N LEU A 41 -2.04 39.84 12.66
CA LEU A 41 -2.18 38.74 13.62
C LEU A 41 -3.57 38.11 13.58
N ARG A 42 -4.63 38.91 13.48
CA ARG A 42 -6.00 38.39 13.33
C ARG A 42 -6.16 37.59 12.05
N GLN A 43 -5.61 38.10 10.94
CA GLN A 43 -5.65 37.38 9.67
C GLN A 43 -4.89 36.05 9.75
N ALA A 44 -3.70 36.03 10.34
CA ALA A 44 -2.93 34.80 10.54
C ALA A 44 -3.67 33.79 11.44
N HIS A 45 -4.35 34.27 12.50
CA HIS A 45 -5.20 33.42 13.33
C HIS A 45 -6.40 32.85 12.56
N ASP A 46 -7.04 33.64 11.71
CA ASP A 46 -8.17 33.17 10.89
C ASP A 46 -7.71 32.13 9.85
N GLU A 47 -6.53 32.31 9.26
CA GLU A 47 -5.91 31.34 8.36
C GLU A 47 -5.60 30.03 9.09
N GLN A 48 -4.95 30.11 10.26
CA GLN A 48 -4.70 28.96 11.12
C GLN A 48 -5.99 28.24 11.55
N ALA A 49 -7.04 29.01 11.87
CA ALA A 49 -8.35 28.45 12.21
C ALA A 49 -8.95 27.69 11.03
N ARG A 50 -8.85 28.21 9.80
CA ARG A 50 -9.33 27.51 8.59
C ARG A 50 -8.54 26.24 8.31
N GLU A 51 -7.22 26.26 8.50
CA GLU A 51 -6.38 25.07 8.34
C GLU A 51 -6.72 23.99 9.36
N SER A 52 -6.91 24.36 10.63
CA SER A 52 -7.33 23.40 11.66
C SER A 52 -8.69 22.78 11.37
N VAL A 53 -9.66 23.55 10.86
CA VAL A 53 -10.98 23.04 10.45
C VAL A 53 -10.84 22.05 9.28
N ARG A 54 -9.99 22.34 8.29
CA ARG A 54 -9.72 21.42 7.17
C ARG A 54 -9.10 20.11 7.66
N ALA A 55 -8.10 20.18 8.53
CA ALA A 55 -7.47 19.00 9.11
C ALA A 55 -8.46 18.13 9.90
N LEU A 56 -9.36 18.75 10.69
CA LEU A 56 -10.42 18.04 11.40
C LEU A 56 -11.43 17.37 10.45
N GLN A 57 -11.73 17.97 9.31
CA GLN A 57 -12.58 17.37 8.28
C GLN A 57 -11.92 16.14 7.64
N GLU A 58 -10.62 16.22 7.34
CA GLU A 58 -9.85 15.09 6.82
C GLU A 58 -9.78 13.93 7.81
N LEU A 59 -9.56 14.22 9.10
CA LEU A 59 -9.56 13.20 10.14
C LEU A 59 -10.91 12.48 10.24
N ARG A 60 -12.01 13.23 10.24
CA ARG A 60 -13.37 12.64 10.25
C ARG A 60 -13.63 11.79 9.01
N ALA A 61 -13.17 12.23 7.83
CA ALA A 61 -13.28 11.44 6.61
C ALA A 61 -12.45 10.15 6.68
N LEU A 62 -11.26 10.22 7.28
CA LEU A 62 -10.42 9.04 7.49
C LEU A 62 -11.07 8.06 8.46
N GLU A 63 -11.63 8.53 9.58
CA GLU A 63 -12.36 7.71 10.54
C GLU A 63 -13.57 7.00 9.90
N ALA A 64 -14.32 7.71 9.06
CA ALA A 64 -15.42 7.11 8.30
C ALA A 64 -14.91 5.99 7.38
N ARG A 65 -13.84 6.23 6.62
CA ARG A 65 -13.21 5.20 5.76
C ARG A 65 -12.72 4.00 6.55
N VAL A 66 -12.15 4.19 7.74
CA VAL A 66 -11.71 3.10 8.61
C VAL A 66 -12.91 2.28 9.09
N ARG A 67 -14.01 2.94 9.47
CA ARG A 67 -15.25 2.25 9.87
C ARG A 67 -15.85 1.44 8.73
N ASP A 68 -15.89 1.99 7.52
CA ASP A 68 -16.38 1.31 6.31
C ASP A 68 -15.49 0.12 5.94
N LEU A 69 -14.17 0.25 6.08
CA LEU A 69 -13.26 -0.86 5.87
C LEU A 69 -13.49 -1.96 6.92
N GLY A 70 -13.72 -1.58 8.18
CA GLY A 70 -14.04 -2.52 9.26
C GLY A 70 -15.32 -3.30 8.99
N SER A 71 -16.39 -2.63 8.54
CA SER A 71 -17.64 -3.32 8.19
C SER A 71 -17.48 -4.21 6.95
N ALA A 72 -16.73 -3.76 5.94
CA ALA A 72 -16.40 -4.55 4.76
C ALA A 72 -15.57 -5.81 5.06
N LEU A 73 -14.76 -5.80 6.12
CA LEU A 73 -14.00 -6.96 6.59
C LEU A 73 -14.84 -7.91 7.48
N ASN A 74 -15.86 -7.40 8.18
CA ASN A 74 -16.78 -8.25 8.96
C ASN A 74 -17.69 -9.10 8.06
N ALA A 75 -18.15 -8.55 6.93
CA ALA A 75 -19.00 -9.28 5.97
C ALA A 75 -18.42 -10.62 5.46
N PRO A 76 -17.14 -10.69 5.00
CA PRO A 76 -16.53 -11.97 4.60
C PRO A 76 -16.29 -12.88 5.80
N SER A 77 -16.01 -12.36 7.00
CA SER A 77 -15.89 -13.19 8.21
C SER A 77 -17.20 -13.93 8.51
N GLU A 78 -18.34 -13.23 8.45
CA GLU A 78 -19.67 -13.85 8.59
C GLU A 78 -19.96 -14.85 7.45
N ALA A 79 -19.55 -14.54 6.22
CA ALA A 79 -19.72 -15.44 5.08
C ALA A 79 -18.90 -16.73 5.25
N VAL A 80 -17.66 -16.63 5.74
CA VAL A 80 -16.81 -17.78 6.08
C VAL A 80 -17.45 -18.60 7.21
N GLY A 81 -17.99 -17.94 8.24
CA GLY A 81 -18.73 -18.61 9.32
C GLY A 81 -19.95 -19.41 8.81
N ARG A 82 -20.76 -18.81 7.93
CA ARG A 82 -21.89 -19.50 7.27
C ARG A 82 -21.46 -20.64 6.36
N LEU A 83 -20.34 -20.50 5.66
CA LEU A 83 -19.83 -21.57 4.81
C LEU A 83 -19.33 -22.74 5.66
N SER A 84 -18.60 -22.45 6.74
CA SER A 84 -18.12 -23.46 7.68
C SER A 84 -19.28 -24.28 8.27
N SER A 85 -20.35 -23.63 8.73
CA SER A 85 -21.52 -24.35 9.27
C SER A 85 -22.23 -25.21 8.22
N ARG A 86 -22.31 -24.75 6.97
CA ARG A 86 -22.84 -25.57 5.86
C ARG A 86 -21.96 -26.78 5.56
N VAL A 87 -20.64 -26.63 5.61
CA VAL A 87 -19.71 -27.75 5.42
C VAL A 87 -19.95 -28.78 6.51
N THR A 88 -20.02 -28.39 7.79
CA THR A 88 -20.32 -29.30 8.89
C THR A 88 -21.66 -30.01 8.72
N ALA A 89 -22.73 -29.30 8.32
CA ALA A 89 -24.03 -29.90 8.08
C ALA A 89 -24.03 -30.89 6.90
N VAL A 90 -23.29 -30.59 5.84
CA VAL A 90 -23.12 -31.52 4.70
C VAL A 90 -22.31 -32.74 5.12
N GLU A 91 -21.26 -32.57 5.91
CA GLU A 91 -20.47 -33.68 6.45
C GLU A 91 -21.31 -34.61 7.34
N GLU A 92 -22.19 -34.06 8.18
CA GLU A 92 -23.15 -34.85 8.96
C GLU A 92 -24.15 -35.58 8.07
N GLY A 93 -24.75 -34.90 7.08
CA GLY A 93 -25.67 -35.55 6.14
C GLY A 93 -25.01 -36.66 5.32
N ILE A 94 -23.73 -36.52 4.95
CA ILE A 94 -22.97 -37.59 4.28
C ILE A 94 -22.77 -38.79 5.20
N LYS A 95 -22.54 -38.58 6.51
CA LYS A 95 -22.45 -39.67 7.49
C LYS A 95 -23.79 -40.42 7.61
N ASP A 96 -24.90 -39.69 7.68
CA ASP A 96 -26.24 -40.28 7.77
C ASP A 96 -26.60 -41.09 6.52
N VAL A 97 -26.40 -40.51 5.33
CA VAL A 97 -26.64 -41.22 4.05
C VAL A 97 -25.75 -42.46 3.93
N ARG A 98 -24.50 -42.39 4.40
CA ARG A 98 -23.61 -43.55 4.45
C ARG A 98 -24.13 -44.62 5.42
N ALA A 99 -24.62 -44.22 6.60
CA ALA A 99 -25.20 -45.15 7.57
C ALA A 99 -26.44 -45.85 6.97
N ASP A 100 -27.34 -45.11 6.31
CA ASP A 100 -28.51 -45.64 5.62
C ASP A 100 -28.15 -46.63 4.51
N LEU A 101 -27.12 -46.32 3.71
CA LEU A 101 -26.63 -47.22 2.67
C LEU A 101 -26.05 -48.53 3.25
N THR A 102 -25.43 -48.48 4.43
CA THR A 102 -24.91 -49.68 5.12
C THR A 102 -25.97 -50.46 5.90
N ALA A 103 -27.03 -49.80 6.38
CA ALA A 103 -28.13 -50.42 7.13
C ALA A 103 -29.19 -51.04 6.21
N ARG A 104 -29.24 -50.63 4.94
CA ARG A 104 -30.14 -51.22 3.95
C ARG A 104 -29.70 -52.66 3.66
N PRO A 105 -30.53 -53.68 3.93
CA PRO A 105 -30.20 -55.05 3.56
C PRO A 105 -30.10 -55.11 2.05
N ALA A 106 -29.05 -55.76 1.54
CA ALA A 106 -28.91 -56.01 0.12
C ALA A 106 -30.21 -56.64 -0.41
N PRO A 107 -30.90 -56.02 -1.38
CA PRO A 107 -32.03 -56.67 -2.02
C PRO A 107 -31.52 -57.96 -2.65
N ALA A 108 -32.16 -59.08 -2.32
CA ALA A 108 -31.86 -60.39 -2.88
C ALA A 108 -31.81 -60.27 -4.41
N ALA A 109 -30.70 -60.76 -4.98
CA ALA A 109 -30.44 -60.71 -6.40
C ALA A 109 -31.64 -61.26 -7.20
N PRO A 110 -32.26 -60.48 -8.10
CA PRO A 110 -33.18 -61.04 -9.07
C PRO A 110 -32.41 -61.94 -10.06
N PRO A 111 -33.03 -63.03 -10.55
CA PRO A 111 -32.38 -63.95 -11.47
C PRO A 111 -32.07 -63.25 -12.81
N ALA A 112 -30.92 -63.61 -13.38
CA ALA A 112 -30.39 -63.06 -14.61
C ALA A 112 -31.34 -63.24 -15.80
N PRO A 113 -31.65 -62.19 -16.57
CA PRO A 113 -32.25 -62.32 -17.90
C PRO A 113 -31.18 -62.69 -18.95
N PRO A 114 -31.57 -63.34 -20.07
CA PRO A 114 -30.64 -63.78 -21.10
C PRO A 114 -30.10 -62.61 -21.95
N ALA A 115 -28.93 -62.86 -22.52
CA ALA A 115 -28.09 -61.92 -23.26
C ALA A 115 -28.84 -61.13 -24.35
N SER A 116 -28.61 -59.81 -24.34
CA SER A 116 -28.93 -58.89 -25.43
C SER A 116 -27.64 -58.45 -26.15
N PRO A 117 -27.69 -58.14 -27.46
CA PRO A 117 -26.53 -57.99 -28.35
C PRO A 117 -25.73 -56.70 -28.13
N PRO A 118 -24.51 -56.56 -28.70
CA PRO A 118 -23.55 -55.51 -28.33
C PRO A 118 -24.00 -54.10 -28.76
N PRO A 119 -23.56 -53.04 -28.05
CA PRO A 119 -23.99 -51.67 -28.31
C PRO A 119 -23.27 -51.06 -29.54
N PRO A 120 -23.91 -50.13 -30.27
CA PRO A 120 -23.27 -49.35 -31.33
C PRO A 120 -22.28 -48.31 -30.78
N PRO A 121 -21.33 -47.82 -31.60
CA PRO A 121 -20.26 -46.93 -31.15
C PRO A 121 -20.76 -45.52 -30.80
N ALA A 122 -20.19 -44.96 -29.73
CA ALA A 122 -20.49 -43.62 -29.22
C ALA A 122 -20.11 -42.50 -30.21
N PRO A 123 -20.93 -41.43 -30.36
CA PRO A 123 -20.53 -40.20 -31.05
C PRO A 123 -19.47 -39.40 -30.25
N PRO A 124 -18.64 -38.58 -30.93
CA PRO A 124 -17.52 -37.89 -30.30
C PRO A 124 -17.98 -36.81 -29.30
N GLU A 125 -17.25 -36.71 -28.19
CA GLU A 125 -17.38 -35.66 -27.19
C GLU A 125 -17.39 -34.27 -27.83
N ARG A 126 -18.44 -33.49 -27.54
CA ARG A 126 -18.44 -32.04 -27.73
C ARG A 126 -17.60 -31.40 -26.61
N PRO A 127 -16.74 -30.41 -26.92
CA PRO A 127 -15.97 -29.71 -25.88
C PRO A 127 -16.92 -28.85 -25.04
N ALA A 128 -17.12 -29.25 -23.79
CA ALA A 128 -17.87 -28.47 -22.81
C ALA A 128 -17.01 -27.32 -22.27
N ARG A 129 -17.46 -26.12 -22.64
CA ARG A 129 -17.25 -24.77 -22.11
C ARG A 129 -16.59 -24.64 -20.74
N ASP A 130 -15.69 -23.66 -20.70
CA ASP A 130 -15.18 -22.93 -19.54
C ASP A 130 -16.26 -22.60 -18.52
N SER A 131 -16.11 -23.05 -17.27
CA SER A 131 -16.76 -22.51 -16.05
C SER A 131 -16.25 -23.24 -14.79
N ALA A 132 -15.02 -22.94 -14.35
CA ALA A 132 -14.51 -23.03 -12.97
C ALA A 132 -12.97 -22.95 -13.02
N PRO A 133 -12.28 -22.26 -12.08
CA PRO A 133 -10.84 -22.34 -11.99
C PRO A 133 -10.50 -23.77 -11.60
N ARG A 134 -10.08 -24.58 -12.57
CA ARG A 134 -9.43 -25.86 -12.28
C ARG A 134 -8.24 -25.53 -11.38
N SER A 135 -8.10 -26.23 -10.27
CA SER A 135 -7.00 -26.15 -9.30
C SER A 135 -5.60 -26.44 -9.88
N GLY A 136 -5.44 -26.37 -11.21
CA GLY A 136 -4.20 -26.49 -11.95
C GLY A 136 -3.97 -25.41 -13.01
N SER A 137 -4.74 -24.31 -13.06
CA SER A 137 -4.34 -23.18 -13.91
C SER A 137 -3.18 -22.41 -13.28
N PRO A 138 -2.22 -21.86 -14.06
CA PRO A 138 -1.13 -21.04 -13.53
C PRO A 138 -1.64 -19.90 -12.64
N GLU A 139 -2.69 -19.20 -13.07
CA GLU A 139 -3.28 -18.08 -12.33
C GLU A 139 -3.88 -18.55 -11.00
N ALA A 140 -4.56 -19.71 -10.99
CA ALA A 140 -5.12 -20.27 -9.76
C ALA A 140 -4.01 -20.63 -8.76
N THR A 141 -2.95 -21.32 -9.21
CA THR A 141 -1.80 -21.67 -8.36
C THR A 141 -1.11 -20.43 -7.81
N TYR A 142 -0.90 -19.40 -8.65
CA TYR A 142 -0.31 -18.14 -8.22
C TYR A 142 -1.21 -17.41 -7.20
N ASN A 143 -2.52 -17.37 -7.41
CA ASN A 143 -3.45 -16.69 -6.50
C ASN A 143 -3.54 -17.37 -5.13
N ILE A 144 -3.41 -18.70 -5.08
CA ILE A 144 -3.29 -19.44 -3.82
C ILE A 144 -2.04 -18.98 -3.06
N ALA A 145 -0.88 -18.97 -3.71
CA ALA A 145 0.38 -18.51 -3.11
C ALA A 145 0.30 -17.07 -2.59
N VAL A 146 -0.36 -16.17 -3.34
CA VAL A 146 -0.62 -14.79 -2.89
C VAL A 146 -1.56 -14.74 -1.68
N ALA A 147 -2.57 -15.60 -1.62
CA ALA A 147 -3.48 -15.69 -0.48
C ALA A 147 -2.73 -16.16 0.78
N THR A 148 -1.89 -17.19 0.67
CA THR A 148 -1.01 -17.68 1.73
C THR A 148 -0.05 -16.58 2.23
N PHE A 149 0.55 -15.84 1.29
CA PHE A 149 1.39 -14.68 1.63
C PHE A 149 0.62 -13.63 2.45
N ARG A 150 -0.61 -13.31 2.03
CA ARG A 150 -1.48 -12.33 2.72
C ARG A 150 -1.95 -12.82 4.08
N ALA A 151 -2.06 -14.13 4.27
CA ALA A 151 -2.31 -14.77 5.56
C ALA A 151 -1.12 -14.69 6.52
N ARG A 152 0.00 -14.06 6.11
CA ARG A 152 1.27 -13.93 6.85
C ARG A 152 2.03 -15.24 7.03
N GLU A 153 1.65 -16.28 6.29
CA GLU A 153 2.36 -17.55 6.26
C GLU A 153 3.52 -17.47 5.25
N HIS A 154 4.49 -16.59 5.53
CA HIS A 154 5.53 -16.23 4.57
C HIS A 154 6.42 -17.42 4.18
N GLY A 155 6.69 -18.36 5.09
CA GLY A 155 7.44 -19.58 4.79
C GLY A 155 6.71 -20.50 3.81
N GLN A 156 5.40 -20.73 4.04
CA GLN A 156 4.57 -21.55 3.16
C GLN A 156 4.37 -20.88 1.80
N ALA A 157 4.17 -19.56 1.78
CA ALA A 157 4.06 -18.80 0.54
C ALA A 157 5.32 -18.93 -0.33
N VAL A 158 6.52 -18.92 0.26
CA VAL A 158 7.78 -19.15 -0.47
C VAL A 158 7.77 -20.52 -1.17
N LEU A 159 7.34 -21.57 -0.48
CA LEU A 159 7.24 -22.91 -1.07
C LEU A 159 6.26 -22.92 -2.25
N GLU A 160 5.08 -22.32 -2.08
CA GLU A 160 4.04 -22.29 -3.12
C GLU A 160 4.45 -21.47 -4.35
N PHE A 161 5.14 -20.34 -4.16
CA PHE A 161 5.72 -19.58 -5.29
C PHE A 161 6.88 -20.33 -5.95
N THR A 162 7.70 -21.04 -5.18
CA THR A 162 8.78 -21.86 -5.73
C THR A 162 8.22 -22.99 -6.60
N ASP A 163 7.17 -23.66 -6.13
CA ASP A 163 6.44 -24.68 -6.88
C ASP A 163 5.81 -24.10 -8.16
N PHE A 164 5.26 -22.89 -8.07
CA PHE A 164 4.74 -22.17 -9.24
C PHE A 164 5.86 -21.93 -10.27
N LEU A 165 7.02 -21.44 -9.85
CA LEU A 165 8.16 -21.18 -10.73
C LEU A 165 8.72 -22.47 -11.36
N ALA A 166 8.74 -23.57 -10.61
CA ALA A 166 9.17 -24.86 -11.13
C ALA A 166 8.25 -25.37 -12.25
N LYS A 167 6.94 -25.15 -12.13
CA LYS A 167 5.93 -25.59 -13.12
C LYS A 167 5.77 -24.60 -14.28
N TYR A 168 5.92 -23.31 -14.00
CA TYR A 168 5.51 -22.21 -14.89
C TYR A 168 6.60 -21.14 -15.05
N SER A 169 7.85 -21.54 -15.20
CA SER A 169 9.03 -20.64 -15.27
C SER A 169 9.01 -19.60 -16.39
N LYS A 170 8.31 -19.89 -17.50
CA LYS A 170 8.16 -18.99 -18.66
C LYS A 170 6.84 -18.21 -18.66
N HIS A 171 6.01 -18.38 -17.63
CA HIS A 171 4.72 -17.72 -17.56
C HIS A 171 4.91 -16.21 -17.30
N PRO A 172 4.02 -15.32 -17.80
CA PRO A 172 4.09 -13.87 -17.53
C PRO A 172 4.06 -13.50 -16.04
N LEU A 173 3.61 -14.41 -15.18
CA LEU A 173 3.59 -14.25 -13.72
C LEU A 173 4.87 -14.72 -13.02
N ALA A 174 5.82 -15.35 -13.72
CA ALA A 174 7.04 -15.88 -13.12
C ALA A 174 7.86 -14.77 -12.43
N ALA A 175 8.08 -13.64 -13.12
CA ALA A 175 8.76 -12.49 -12.51
C ALA A 175 8.02 -11.97 -11.25
N SER A 176 6.69 -12.00 -11.24
CA SER A 176 5.89 -11.60 -10.08
C SER A 176 5.99 -12.60 -8.93
N ALA A 177 5.96 -13.91 -9.22
CA ALA A 177 6.13 -14.95 -8.22
C ALA A 177 7.51 -14.87 -7.54
N GLN A 178 8.57 -14.71 -8.35
CA GLN A 178 9.93 -14.51 -7.86
C GLN A 178 10.03 -13.24 -7.00
N TYR A 179 9.36 -12.16 -7.39
CA TYR A 179 9.27 -10.93 -6.58
C TYR A 179 8.61 -11.20 -5.22
N TRP A 180 7.53 -11.98 -5.16
CA TRP A 180 6.86 -12.30 -3.89
C TRP A 180 7.70 -13.15 -2.96
N ILE A 181 8.54 -14.05 -3.50
CA ILE A 181 9.54 -14.78 -2.70
C ILE A 181 10.49 -13.79 -2.02
N GLY A 182 11.04 -12.82 -2.77
CA GLY A 182 11.88 -11.76 -2.20
C GLY A 182 11.16 -10.93 -1.13
N GLU A 183 9.89 -10.57 -1.37
CA GLU A 183 9.08 -9.84 -0.39
C GLU A 183 8.83 -10.66 0.89
N ALA A 184 8.65 -11.98 0.77
CA ALA A 184 8.46 -12.86 1.90
C ALA A 184 9.69 -12.91 2.81
N TYR A 185 10.88 -13.01 2.22
CA TYR A 185 12.14 -12.91 2.97
C TYR A 185 12.36 -11.52 3.57
N TYR A 186 11.99 -10.46 2.84
CA TYR A 186 12.07 -9.09 3.34
C TYR A 186 11.22 -8.89 4.61
N ILE A 187 9.98 -9.39 4.62
CA ILE A 187 9.09 -9.31 5.78
C ILE A 187 9.63 -10.13 6.96
N GLN A 188 10.22 -11.29 6.67
CA GLN A 188 10.91 -12.13 7.66
C GLN A 188 12.23 -11.50 8.17
N ARG A 189 12.62 -10.34 7.63
CA ARG A 189 13.87 -9.61 7.93
C ARG A 189 15.14 -10.36 7.52
N ASP A 190 15.01 -11.40 6.69
CA ASP A 190 16.15 -12.01 6.01
C ASP A 190 16.49 -11.20 4.77
N TYR A 191 17.08 -10.02 4.99
CA TYR A 191 17.39 -9.10 3.93
C TYR A 191 18.46 -9.63 2.96
N ARG A 192 19.33 -10.54 3.43
CA ARG A 192 20.35 -11.14 2.56
C ARG A 192 19.70 -12.08 1.57
N GLN A 193 18.84 -12.98 2.04
CA GLN A 193 18.10 -13.86 1.14
C GLN A 193 17.14 -13.07 0.25
N ALA A 194 16.47 -12.04 0.79
CA ALA A 194 15.60 -11.19 -0.01
C ALA A 194 16.32 -10.55 -1.21
N ILE A 195 17.55 -10.07 -1.03
CA ILE A 195 18.36 -9.52 -2.13
C ILE A 195 18.57 -10.56 -3.23
N VAL A 196 19.01 -11.77 -2.86
CA VAL A 196 19.23 -12.87 -3.82
C VAL A 196 17.96 -13.18 -4.59
N GLU A 197 16.82 -13.26 -3.91
CA GLU A 197 15.55 -13.59 -4.56
C GLU A 197 15.00 -12.44 -5.42
N PHE A 198 15.24 -11.18 -5.05
CA PHE A 198 14.91 -10.04 -5.90
C PHE A 198 15.83 -9.94 -7.13
N GLU A 199 17.10 -10.33 -7.01
CA GLU A 199 18.03 -10.36 -8.15
C GLU A 199 17.66 -11.40 -9.20
N LYS A 200 16.97 -12.48 -8.82
CA LYS A 200 16.45 -13.45 -9.79
C LYS A 200 15.26 -12.94 -10.61
N VAL A 201 14.61 -11.84 -10.20
CA VAL A 201 13.43 -11.30 -10.91
C VAL A 201 13.79 -10.86 -12.33
N GLN A 202 15.01 -10.36 -12.56
CA GLN A 202 15.52 -9.98 -13.89
C GLN A 202 15.81 -11.19 -14.80
N GLU A 203 15.91 -12.41 -14.25
CA GLU A 203 16.12 -13.63 -15.05
C GLU A 203 14.82 -14.09 -15.74
N HIS A 204 13.67 -13.57 -15.29
CA HIS A 204 12.39 -13.82 -15.92
C HIS A 204 12.02 -12.65 -16.85
N ASP A 205 11.76 -12.95 -18.13
CA ASP A 205 11.31 -11.96 -19.12
C ASP A 205 10.05 -11.23 -18.62
N SER A 206 10.25 -10.02 -18.10
CA SER A 206 9.21 -9.29 -17.39
C SER A 206 8.47 -8.38 -18.36
N ALA A 207 7.28 -8.78 -18.80
CA ALA A 207 6.33 -7.88 -19.45
C ALA A 207 5.74 -6.83 -18.48
N ASN A 208 5.89 -7.04 -17.17
CA ASN A 208 5.13 -6.36 -16.11
C ASN A 208 5.93 -5.38 -15.24
N GLY A 209 7.15 -5.00 -15.65
CA GLY A 209 7.95 -3.99 -14.94
C GLY A 209 8.45 -4.39 -13.54
N LYS A 210 8.38 -5.69 -13.19
CA LYS A 210 8.74 -6.19 -11.85
C LYS A 210 10.23 -6.08 -11.54
N ALA A 211 11.09 -6.05 -12.56
CA ALA A 211 12.52 -5.82 -12.39
C ALA A 211 12.81 -4.46 -11.71
N ALA A 212 12.08 -3.41 -12.10
CA ALA A 212 12.24 -2.08 -11.51
C ALA A 212 11.81 -2.05 -10.02
N ASP A 213 10.69 -2.70 -9.70
CA ASP A 213 10.22 -2.86 -8.32
C ASP A 213 11.23 -3.66 -7.47
N ALA A 214 11.79 -4.73 -8.03
CA ALA A 214 12.79 -5.57 -7.36
C ALA A 214 14.07 -4.78 -7.02
N LEU A 215 14.59 -3.99 -7.95
CA LEU A 215 15.76 -3.12 -7.71
C LEU A 215 15.49 -2.09 -6.60
N LEU A 216 14.28 -1.52 -6.54
CA LEU A 216 13.91 -0.61 -5.45
C LEU A 216 13.98 -1.34 -4.11
N ARG A 217 13.44 -2.56 -4.05
CA ARG A 217 13.44 -3.41 -2.84
C ARG A 217 14.84 -3.85 -2.42
N ILE A 218 15.72 -4.20 -3.36
CA ILE A 218 17.13 -4.52 -3.07
C ILE A 218 17.80 -3.34 -2.36
N GLY A 219 17.61 -2.11 -2.86
CA GLY A 219 18.15 -0.94 -2.19
C GLY A 219 17.60 -0.74 -0.77
N LEU A 220 16.31 -1.02 -0.54
CA LEU A 220 15.72 -1.02 0.81
C LEU A 220 16.30 -2.12 1.70
N CYS A 221 16.58 -3.32 1.17
CA CYS A 221 17.28 -4.38 1.90
C CYS A 221 18.65 -3.90 2.39
N TYR A 222 19.45 -3.28 1.52
CA TYR A 222 20.74 -2.71 1.91
C TYR A 222 20.64 -1.60 2.96
N VAL A 223 19.57 -0.79 2.94
CA VAL A 223 19.31 0.17 4.01
C VAL A 223 19.11 -0.53 5.36
N ASN A 224 18.31 -1.60 5.38
CA ASN A 224 18.06 -2.37 6.60
C ASN A 224 19.31 -3.12 7.09
N LEU A 225 20.18 -3.54 6.16
CA LEU A 225 21.49 -4.14 6.46
C LEU A 225 22.55 -3.13 6.92
N ARG A 226 22.21 -1.83 7.03
CA ARG A 226 23.16 -0.75 7.37
C ARG A 226 24.29 -0.58 6.34
N GLU A 227 24.00 -0.90 5.08
CA GLU A 227 24.92 -0.74 3.95
C GLU A 227 24.43 0.36 2.98
N PRO A 228 24.39 1.63 3.42
CA PRO A 228 23.75 2.69 2.65
C PRO A 228 24.44 3.01 1.32
N ALA A 229 25.74 2.75 1.20
CA ALA A 229 26.50 2.92 -0.03
C ALA A 229 26.02 1.97 -1.14
N ARG A 230 25.78 0.69 -0.81
CA ARG A 230 25.24 -0.29 -1.76
C ARG A 230 23.81 0.04 -2.16
N ALA A 231 22.98 0.48 -1.22
CA ALA A 231 21.64 0.97 -1.53
C ALA A 231 21.66 2.12 -2.55
N HIS A 232 22.61 3.05 -2.42
CA HIS A 232 22.78 4.17 -3.34
C HIS A 232 23.13 3.69 -4.75
N GLN A 233 24.07 2.76 -4.88
CA GLN A 233 24.47 2.19 -6.17
C GLN A 233 23.29 1.50 -6.86
N VAL A 234 22.52 0.69 -6.13
CA VAL A 234 21.36 -0.01 -6.69
C VAL A 234 20.28 0.96 -7.16
N TRP A 235 19.99 2.01 -6.38
CA TRP A 235 19.00 3.02 -6.79
C TRP A 235 19.48 3.88 -7.95
N GLN A 236 20.79 4.13 -8.08
CA GLN A 236 21.34 4.77 -9.28
C GLN A 236 21.13 3.89 -10.51
N ARG A 237 21.44 2.59 -10.40
CA ARG A 237 21.21 1.60 -11.46
C ARG A 237 19.74 1.57 -11.87
N LEU A 238 18.81 1.51 -10.91
CA LEU A 238 17.37 1.56 -11.17
C LEU A 238 16.94 2.81 -11.97
N VAL A 239 17.46 3.98 -11.63
CA VAL A 239 17.14 5.23 -12.33
C VAL A 239 17.73 5.26 -13.75
N GLN A 240 18.86 4.57 -13.98
CA GLN A 240 19.48 4.47 -15.30
C GLN A 240 18.80 3.43 -16.20
N GLU A 241 18.47 2.26 -15.65
CA GLU A 241 17.90 1.12 -16.41
C GLU A 241 16.38 1.25 -16.61
N HIS A 242 15.66 1.88 -15.67
CA HIS A 242 14.21 2.03 -15.72
C HIS A 242 13.75 3.46 -15.41
N PRO A 243 14.22 4.49 -16.15
CA PRO A 243 14.04 5.90 -15.81
C PRO A 243 12.56 6.33 -15.64
N ASP A 244 11.66 5.73 -16.43
CA ASP A 244 10.24 6.08 -16.49
C ASP A 244 9.37 5.27 -15.50
N SER A 245 9.95 4.33 -14.77
CA SER A 245 9.20 3.52 -13.81
C SER A 245 8.84 4.30 -12.54
N GLU A 246 7.70 3.99 -11.93
CA GLU A 246 7.33 4.52 -10.61
C GLU A 246 8.40 4.20 -9.55
N ALA A 247 9.03 3.03 -9.67
CA ALA A 247 10.14 2.62 -8.83
C ALA A 247 11.33 3.59 -8.94
N ALA A 248 11.69 4.03 -10.15
CA ALA A 248 12.73 5.03 -10.36
C ALA A 248 12.36 6.41 -9.81
N VAL A 249 11.09 6.81 -9.86
CA VAL A 249 10.62 8.05 -9.21
C VAL A 249 10.85 7.97 -7.70
N ARG A 250 10.47 6.86 -7.06
CA ARG A 250 10.71 6.64 -5.62
C ARG A 250 12.21 6.61 -5.30
N ALA A 251 13.01 5.92 -6.10
CA ALA A 251 14.45 5.84 -5.95
C ALA A 251 15.12 7.22 -6.02
N ARG A 252 14.71 8.09 -6.95
CA ARG A 252 15.18 9.49 -7.02
C ARG A 252 14.91 10.25 -5.72
N GLY A 253 13.74 10.07 -5.12
CA GLY A 253 13.40 10.65 -3.80
C GLY A 253 14.34 10.17 -2.70
N LEU A 254 14.58 8.86 -2.62
CA LEU A 254 15.46 8.24 -1.62
C LEU A 254 16.93 8.69 -1.78
N LEU A 255 17.42 8.82 -3.02
CA LEU A 255 18.76 9.31 -3.33
C LEU A 255 18.95 10.77 -2.89
N ARG A 256 17.94 11.63 -3.07
CA ARG A 256 17.97 13.04 -2.65
C ARG A 256 17.96 13.19 -1.13
N ALA A 257 17.06 12.47 -0.45
CA ALA A 257 16.93 12.52 1.01
C ALA A 257 18.27 12.23 1.70
N ARG A 258 19.03 11.27 1.19
CA ARG A 258 20.34 10.90 1.76
C ARG A 258 21.47 11.89 1.51
N ARG A 259 21.42 12.66 0.43
CA ARG A 259 22.39 13.76 0.20
C ARG A 259 22.19 14.92 1.19
N GLY A 260 20.97 15.09 1.70
CA GLY A 260 20.65 16.10 2.72
C GLY A 260 21.16 15.74 4.11
N SER A 261 21.15 14.45 4.49
CA SER A 261 21.59 13.97 5.80
C SER A 261 23.10 13.86 5.99
N SER A 262 23.89 14.06 4.92
CA SER A 262 25.36 14.00 4.95
C SER A 262 26.04 15.37 4.93
N ARG A 263 25.29 16.46 5.16
CA ARG A 263 25.87 17.80 5.33
C ARG A 263 26.29 17.97 6.81
N PRO A 264 27.57 18.27 7.10
CA PRO A 264 28.06 18.52 8.45
C PRO A 264 27.45 19.79 9.06
#